data_AF-A0A0L0GZ10-F1
#
_entry.id   AF-A0A0L0GZ10-F1
#
_cell.length_a   1.000
_cell.length_b   1.000
_cell.length_c   1.000
_cell.angle_alpha   90.00
_cell.angle_beta   90.00
_cell.angle_gamma   90.00
#
_symmetry.space_group_name_H-M   'P 1'
#
loop_
_entity.id
_entity.type
_entity.pdbx_description
1 polymer ?
#
loop_
_entity_poly.entity_id
_entity_poly.type
_entity_poly.pdbx_seq_one_letter_code
_entity_poly.pdbx_strand_id
1 'polypeptide(L)' 'MSDIEMINEKEVMRMIRVSSRMTIWKYTKHHNFPKPIRTHPKQYLQSEVEAWILNGGINQKSF' A
#
# COMPACT_ATOMS: atom_id res chain seq x y z
N MET A 1 -23.09 2.64 2.57
CA MET A 1 -21.94 3.31 3.23
C MET A 1 -20.72 2.53 2.81
N SER A 2 -19.68 3.17 2.28
CA SER A 2 -18.41 2.48 2.03
C SER A 2 -17.75 2.26 3.38
N ASP A 3 -17.64 1.02 3.83
CA ASP A 3 -16.91 0.71 5.05
C ASP A 3 -15.44 1.11 4.88
N ILE A 4 -14.93 1.88 5.83
CA ILE A 4 -13.52 2.30 5.84
C ILE A 4 -12.70 1.17 6.45
N GLU A 5 -12.17 0.30 5.60
CA GLU A 5 -11.33 -0.81 6.02
C GLU A 5 -9.86 -0.37 6.13
N MET A 6 -9.32 -0.49 7.34
CA MET A 6 -7.91 -0.22 7.65
C MET A 6 -7.16 -1.51 7.91
N ILE A 7 -6.05 -1.69 7.21
CA ILE A 7 -5.18 -2.87 7.32
C ILE A 7 -3.80 -2.49 7.86
N ASN A 8 -3.18 -3.42 8.57
CA ASN A 8 -1.84 -3.23 9.13
C ASN A 8 -0.75 -3.51 8.09
N GLU A 9 0.49 -3.11 8.40
CA GLU A 9 1.63 -3.30 7.49
C GLU A 9 1.85 -4.77 7.07
N LYS A 10 1.61 -5.75 7.95
CA LYS A 10 1.76 -7.17 7.59
C LYS A 10 0.72 -7.62 6.56
N GLU A 11 -0.51 -7.11 6.66
CA GLU A 11 -1.58 -7.38 5.68
C GLU A 11 -1.23 -6.80 4.32
N VAL A 12 -0.79 -5.54 4.29
CA VAL A 12 -0.30 -4.89 3.07
C VAL A 12 0.81 -5.70 2.41
N MET A 13 1.80 -6.13 3.19
CA MET A 13 2.92 -6.94 2.72
C MET A 13 2.44 -8.27 2.10
N ARG A 14 1.41 -8.91 2.69
CA ARG A 14 0.79 -10.11 2.11
C ARG A 14 0.08 -9.79 0.78
N MET A 15 -0.68 -8.70 0.71
CA MET A 15 -1.43 -8.32 -0.51
C MET A 15 -0.51 -8.15 -1.72
N ILE A 16 0.62 -7.46 -1.53
CA ILE A 16 1.58 -7.22 -2.61
C ILE A 16 2.69 -8.28 -2.71
N ARG A 17 2.58 -9.36 -1.94
CA ARG A 17 3.51 -10.52 -1.90
C ARG A 17 4.97 -10.13 -1.64
N VAL A 18 5.22 -9.25 -0.68
CA VAL A 18 6.57 -8.88 -0.23
C VAL A 18 6.80 -9.26 1.24
N SER A 19 8.05 -9.54 1.59
CA SER A 19 8.44 -9.88 2.97
C SER A 19 9.25 -8.78 3.66
N SER A 20 9.66 -7.72 2.95
CA SER A 20 10.51 -6.65 3.47
C SER A 20 9.76 -5.33 3.63
N ARG A 21 9.84 -4.74 4.83
CA ARG A 21 9.37 -3.38 5.11
C ARG A 21 10.15 -2.32 4.32
N MET A 22 11.41 -2.60 4.01
CA MET A 22 12.22 -1.71 3.17
C MET A 22 11.64 -1.64 1.75
N THR A 23 11.06 -2.72 1.25
CA THR A 23 10.36 -2.72 -0.04
C THR A 23 9.14 -1.80 -0.01
N ILE A 24 8.34 -1.83 1.06
CA ILE A 24 7.23 -0.88 1.24
C ILE A 24 7.74 0.56 1.23
N TRP A 25 8.81 0.85 1.99
CA TRP A 25 9.41 2.19 1.99
C TRP A 25 9.87 2.63 0.59
N LYS A 26 10.54 1.74 -0.15
CA LYS A 26 10.98 2.01 -1.54
C LYS A 26 9.78 2.30 -2.45
N TYR A 27 8.70 1.53 -2.33
CA TYR A 27 7.49 1.73 -3.11
C TYR A 27 6.80 3.05 -2.75
N THR A 28 6.75 3.43 -1.47
CA THR A 28 6.20 4.73 -1.04
C THR A 28 7.03 5.90 -1.56
N LYS A 29 8.34 5.73 -1.72
CA LYS A 29 9.24 6.79 -2.19
C LYS A 29 9.33 6.92 -3.70
N HIS A 30 9.30 5.82 -4.44
CA HIS A 30 9.63 5.81 -5.87
C HIS A 30 8.49 5.32 -6.77
N HIS A 31 7.45 4.71 -6.21
CA HIS A 31 6.40 4.05 -7.00
C HIS A 31 4.99 4.49 -6.56
N ASN A 32 4.85 5.67 -5.95
CA ASN A 32 3.56 6.23 -5.50
C ASN A 32 2.72 5.28 -4.64
N PHE A 33 3.37 4.38 -3.89
CA PHE A 33 2.64 3.50 -2.99
C PHE A 33 1.98 4.32 -1.87
N PRO A 34 0.76 3.95 -1.44
CA PRO A 34 0.04 4.69 -0.42
C PRO A 34 0.87 4.96 0.83
N LYS A 35 0.74 6.17 1.36
CA LYS A 35 1.34 6.52 2.66
C LYS A 35 0.46 5.92 3.76
N PRO A 36 1.06 5.47 4.88
CA PRO A 36 0.26 4.99 5.99
C PRO A 36 -0.50 6.15 6.65
N ILE A 37 -1.74 5.90 7.07
CA ILE A 37 -2.60 6.85 7.81
C ILE A 37 -2.04 7.08 9.22
N ARG A 38 -1.52 6.02 9.85
CA ARG A 38 -0.86 6.05 11.16
C ARG A 38 0.52 5.45 11.07
N THR A 39 1.46 5.89 11.89
CA THR A 39 2.85 5.40 11.87
C THR A 39 3.19 4.42 13.00
N HIS A 40 2.46 4.45 14.11
CA HIS A 40 2.70 3.61 15.30
C HIS A 40 1.38 3.08 15.89
N PRO A 41 0.86 1.92 15.43
CA PRO A 41 1.38 1.05 14.37
C PRO A 41 1.06 1.60 12.96
N LYS A 42 1.80 1.12 11.94
CA LYS A 42 1.52 1.45 10.55
C LYS A 42 0.18 0.85 10.10
N GLN A 43 -0.72 1.71 9.64
CA GLN A 43 -2.01 1.32 9.08
C GLN A 43 -2.26 2.03 7.74
N TYR A 44 -2.94 1.34 6.83
CA TYR A 44 -3.22 1.80 5.46
C TYR A 44 -4.71 1.62 5.18
N LEU A 45 -5.27 2.44 4.29
CA LEU A 45 -6.58 2.12 3.71
C LEU A 45 -6.39 0.96 2.75
N GLN A 46 -7.20 -0.09 2.93
CA GLN A 46 -7.16 -1.24 2.02
C GLN A 46 -7.45 -0.81 0.58
N SER A 47 -8.46 0.05 0.39
CA SER A 47 -8.88 0.54 -0.92
C SER A 47 -7.76 1.29 -1.67
N GLU A 48 -6.90 2.04 -0.98
CA GLU A 48 -5.77 2.73 -1.62
C GLU A 48 -4.68 1.76 -2.07
N VAL A 49 -4.43 0.71 -1.29
CA VAL A 49 -3.47 -0.35 -1.65
C VAL A 49 -3.99 -1.13 -2.85
N GLU A 50 -5.28 -1.47 -2.88
CA GLU A 50 -5.94 -2.11 -4.02
C GLU A 50 -5.89 -1.22 -5.27
N ALA A 51 -6.23 0.06 -5.14
CA ALA A 51 -6.16 1.01 -6.23
C ALA A 51 -4.74 1.11 -6.82
N TRP A 52 -3.71 1.09 -5.97
CA TRP A 52 -2.31 1.06 -6.41
C TRP A 52 -1.98 -0.20 -7.21
N ILE A 53 -2.45 -1.37 -6.76
CA ILE A 53 -2.28 -2.65 -7.47
C ILE A 53 -2.99 -2.59 -8.83
N LEU A 54 -4.26 -2.15 -8.85
CA LEU A 54 -5.08 -2.04 -10.06
C LEU A 54 -4.51 -1.04 -11.06
N ASN A 55 -3.80 -0.01 -10.58
CA ASN A 55 -3.09 0.95 -11.41
C ASN A 55 -1.79 0.40 -12.03
N GLY A 56 -1.40 -0.84 -11.73
CA GLY A 56 -0.19 -1.49 -12.28
C GLY A 56 0.97 -1.62 -11.28
N GLY A 57 0.73 -1.29 -10.01
CA GLY A 57 1.71 -1.45 -8.94
C GLY A 57 2.99 -0.64 -9.21
N ILE A 58 4.13 -1.31 -9.29
CA ILE A 58 5.42 -0.64 -9.59
C ILE A 58 5.49 -0.04 -11.00
N ASN A 59 4.71 -0.60 -11.94
CA ASN A 59 4.63 -0.20 -13.35
C ASN A 59 3.32 0.54 -13.57
N GLN A 60 3.09 1.60 -12.77
CA GLN A 60 1.86 2.37 -12.86
C GLN A 60 1.61 2.82 -14.29
N LYS A 61 0.36 2.77 -14.73
CA LYS A 61 -0.03 3.34 -16.02
C LYS A 61 0.18 4.86 -15.93
N SER A 62 1.24 5.35 -16.56
CA SER A 62 1.39 6.77 -16.83
C SER A 62 0.27 7.16 -17.79
N PHE A 63 -0.63 8.02 -17.33
CA PHE A 63 -1.54 8.75 -18.22
C PHE A 63 -0.78 9.83 -18.98
#